data_AF-A0A7Y2ZY56-F1
#
_entry.id   AF-A0A7Y2ZY56-F1
#
_cell.length_a   1.000
_cell.length_b   1.000
_cell.length_c   1.000
_cell.angle_alpha   90.00
_cell.angle_beta   90.00
_cell.angle_gamma   90.00
#
_symmetry.space_group_name_H-M   'P 1'
#
loop_
_entity.id
_entity.type
_entity.pdbx_description
1 polymer ?
#
loop_
_entity_poly.entity_id
_entity_poly.type
_entity_poly.pdbx_seq_one_letter_code
_entity_poly.pdbx_strand_id
1 'polypeptide(L)'
;MKLSRRGFFKVMGATGAALTAKPVSARSLPENKEHNDSLGCLVDTTLCVGCRKCEQACNQRHSLPQPKESFEELTVLENERRMDEHTYTVVNKYYPKNIGTLTWRTRPTFVKFQCMHCNDPSCVSACIVGALTKEPNGSVIYNA
;
A
#
# COMPACT_ATOMS: atom_id res chain seq x y z
N MET A 1 15.90 2.64 55.08
CA MET A 1 14.88 3.71 55.17
C MET A 1 13.52 3.16 54.80
N LYS A 2 12.52 3.23 55.68
CA LYS A 2 11.13 2.84 55.35
C LYS A 2 10.44 4.02 54.66
N LEU A 3 10.21 3.95 53.35
CA LEU A 3 9.40 4.95 52.66
C LEU A 3 7.95 4.87 53.17
N SER A 4 7.39 5.99 53.61
CA SER A 4 5.97 6.08 53.94
C SER A 4 5.12 6.12 52.66
N ARG A 5 3.86 5.67 52.72
CA ARG A 5 2.91 5.75 51.59
C ARG A 5 2.85 7.16 50.97
N ARG A 6 2.87 8.20 51.80
CA ARG A 6 2.89 9.61 51.35
C ARG A 6 4.22 9.99 50.69
N GLY A 7 5.34 9.48 51.20
CA GLY A 7 6.66 9.66 50.58
C GLY A 7 6.73 8.99 49.20
N PHE A 8 6.15 7.81 49.05
CA PHE A 8 6.05 7.10 47.78
C PHE A 8 5.26 7.89 46.73
N PHE A 9 4.09 8.43 47.09
CA PHE A 9 3.31 9.27 46.16
C PHE A 9 4.00 10.60 45.82
N LYS A 10 4.73 11.21 46.75
CA LYS A 10 5.52 12.42 46.46
C LYS A 10 6.65 12.15 45.47
N VAL A 11 7.37 11.04 45.67
CA VAL A 11 8.44 10.62 44.75
C VAL A 11 7.83 10.30 43.39
N MET A 12 6.80 9.45 43.33
CA MET A 12 6.17 9.04 42.07
C MET A 12 5.54 10.22 41.31
N GLY A 13 4.92 11.17 42.01
CA GLY A 13 4.38 12.40 41.42
C GLY A 13 5.47 13.30 40.84
N ALA A 14 6.61 13.44 41.54
CA ALA A 14 7.74 14.23 41.07
C ALA A 14 8.43 13.57 39.86
N THR A 15 8.62 12.25 39.84
CA THR A 15 9.20 11.55 38.68
C THR A 15 8.24 11.50 37.48
N GLY A 16 6.93 11.33 37.72
CA GLY A 16 5.92 11.34 36.66
C GLY A 16 5.86 12.69 35.93
N ALA A 17 5.92 13.80 36.68
CA ALA A 17 5.98 15.14 36.10
C ALA A 17 7.26 15.37 35.28
N ALA A 18 8.41 14.84 35.71
CA ALA A 18 9.67 14.96 34.97
C ALA A 18 9.70 14.16 33.65
N LEU A 19 8.96 13.04 33.57
CA LEU A 19 8.90 12.19 32.37
C LEU A 19 7.97 12.74 31.26
N THR A 20 7.00 13.59 31.63
CA THR A 20 6.08 14.23 30.66
C THR A 20 6.67 15.48 29.98
N ALA A 21 7.81 15.98 30.48
CA ALA A 21 8.49 17.17 29.93
C ALA A 21 9.27 16.90 28.63
N LYS A 22 9.43 15.64 28.23
CA LYS A 22 10.00 15.31 26.92
C LYS A 22 8.87 15.25 25.89
N PRO A 23 8.86 16.12 24.87
CA PRO A 23 7.92 15.96 23.78
C PRO A 23 8.22 14.64 23.08
N VAL A 24 7.41 13.61 23.36
CA VAL A 24 7.27 12.50 22.42
C VAL A 24 6.58 13.11 21.23
N SER A 25 7.35 13.43 20.20
CA SER A 25 6.80 13.89 18.93
C SER A 25 6.05 12.71 18.33
N ALA A 26 4.75 12.62 18.64
CA ALA A 26 3.84 11.83 17.86
C ALA A 26 3.86 12.45 16.47
N ARG A 27 4.52 11.77 15.52
CA ARG A 27 4.46 12.13 14.11
C ARG A 27 3.03 11.86 13.67
N SER A 28 2.17 12.87 13.77
CA SER A 28 0.93 12.87 12.99
C SER A 28 1.33 12.84 11.51
N LEU A 29 0.54 12.14 10.69
CA LEU A 29 0.64 12.32 9.25
C LEU A 29 0.58 13.84 8.97
N PRO A 30 1.51 14.40 8.18
CA PRO A 30 1.38 15.79 7.75
C PRO A 30 0.00 15.95 7.11
N GLU A 31 -0.69 17.03 7.47
CA GLU A 31 -1.96 17.44 6.87
C GLU A 31 -1.86 17.31 5.35
N ASN A 32 -2.94 16.83 4.68
CA ASN A 32 -3.04 16.64 3.23
C ASN A 32 -2.65 17.94 2.50
N LYS A 33 -1.36 18.17 2.32
CA LYS A 33 -0.85 19.25 1.50
C LYS A 33 -1.13 18.80 0.08
N GLU A 34 -1.96 19.55 -0.63
CA GLU A 34 -2.11 19.37 -2.06
C GLU A 34 -0.71 19.38 -2.68
N HIS A 35 -0.27 18.19 -3.09
CA HIS A 35 1.01 18.00 -3.73
C HIS A 35 0.80 18.36 -5.20
N ASN A 36 0.96 19.65 -5.53
CA ASN A 36 0.74 20.20 -6.86
C ASN A 36 1.57 19.52 -7.96
N ASP A 37 2.65 18.84 -7.58
CA ASP A 37 3.54 18.07 -8.48
C ASP A 37 3.41 16.55 -8.29
N SER A 38 2.25 16.05 -7.84
CA SER A 38 2.01 14.61 -7.69
C SER A 38 2.04 13.87 -9.02
N LEU A 39 2.65 12.70 -9.02
CA LEU A 39 2.60 11.78 -10.16
C LEU A 39 1.44 10.80 -10.02
N GLY A 40 0.75 10.55 -11.14
CA GLY A 40 -0.32 9.56 -11.24
C GLY A 40 0.00 8.50 -12.29
N CYS A 41 -0.49 7.28 -12.08
CA CYS A 41 -0.42 6.20 -13.06
C CYS A 41 -1.84 5.84 -13.52
N LEU A 42 -2.15 6.16 -14.79
CA LEU A 42 -3.42 5.75 -15.41
C LEU A 42 -3.27 4.38 -16.06
N VAL A 43 -4.14 3.45 -15.67
CA VAL A 43 -4.29 2.15 -16.34
C VAL A 43 -5.64 2.14 -17.04
N ASP A 44 -5.63 2.25 -18.37
CA ASP A 44 -6.85 2.16 -19.18
C ASP A 44 -7.26 0.69 -19.36
N THR A 45 -8.28 0.27 -18.62
CA THR A 45 -8.82 -1.10 -18.67
C THR A 45 -9.65 -1.37 -19.93
N THR A 46 -10.02 -0.34 -20.71
CA THR A 46 -10.72 -0.51 -21.98
C THR A 46 -9.81 -0.98 -23.10
N LEU A 47 -8.49 -0.73 -22.97
CA LEU A 47 -7.45 -1.12 -23.92
C LEU A 47 -6.55 -2.25 -23.40
N CYS A 48 -6.66 -2.61 -22.12
CA CYS A 48 -5.87 -3.68 -21.54
C CYS A 48 -6.24 -5.03 -22.16
N VAL A 49 -5.26 -5.70 -22.76
CA VAL A 49 -5.43 -7.01 -23.43
C VAL A 49 -4.96 -8.20 -22.59
N GLY A 50 -4.55 -7.96 -21.34
CA GLY A 50 -4.13 -9.03 -20.44
C GLY A 50 -2.78 -9.67 -20.75
N CYS A 51 -1.90 -9.00 -21.51
CA CYS A 51 -0.62 -9.58 -21.97
C CYS A 51 0.45 -9.81 -20.88
N ARG A 52 0.19 -9.40 -19.63
CA ARG A 52 1.09 -9.53 -18.47
C ARG A 52 2.49 -8.90 -18.61
N LYS A 53 2.77 -8.12 -19.67
CA LYS A 53 4.07 -7.44 -19.83
C LYS A 53 4.33 -6.36 -18.77
N CYS A 54 3.29 -5.81 -18.15
CA CYS A 54 3.44 -4.95 -16.97
C CYS A 54 3.96 -5.71 -15.74
N GLU A 55 3.58 -6.99 -15.55
CA GLU A 55 4.12 -7.85 -14.50
C GLU A 55 5.60 -8.15 -14.75
N GLN A 56 5.93 -8.52 -15.99
CA GLN A 56 7.30 -8.80 -16.40
C GLN A 56 8.22 -7.59 -16.20
N ALA A 57 7.80 -6.41 -16.65
CA ALA A 57 8.57 -5.19 -16.49
C ALA A 57 8.77 -4.81 -15.01
N CYS A 58 7.74 -4.98 -14.18
CA CYS A 58 7.85 -4.76 -12.73
C CYS A 58 8.84 -5.74 -12.09
N ASN A 59 8.72 -7.02 -12.39
CA ASN A 59 9.61 -8.07 -11.90
C ASN A 59 11.07 -7.77 -12.28
N GLN A 60 11.34 -7.42 -13.55
CA GLN A 60 12.67 -7.04 -14.02
C GLN A 60 13.19 -5.77 -13.34
N ARG A 61 12.37 -4.73 -13.20
CA ARG A 61 12.79 -3.46 -12.62
C ARG A 61 13.17 -3.59 -11.15
N HIS A 62 12.51 -4.49 -10.42
CA HIS A 62 12.71 -4.73 -8.99
C HIS A 62 13.59 -5.96 -8.70
N SER A 63 14.09 -6.65 -9.74
CA SER A 63 14.87 -7.89 -9.61
C SER A 63 14.19 -8.93 -8.72
N LEU A 64 12.87 -9.07 -8.86
CA LEU A 64 12.07 -10.00 -8.07
C LEU A 64 12.35 -11.45 -8.51
N PRO A 65 12.07 -12.45 -7.64
CA PRO A 65 12.15 -13.85 -8.03
C PRO A 65 11.32 -14.14 -9.29
N GLN A 66 11.80 -15.05 -10.13
CA GLN A 66 11.02 -15.47 -11.29
C GLN A 66 9.73 -16.15 -10.83
N PRO A 67 8.58 -15.85 -11.47
CA PRO A 67 7.34 -16.53 -11.14
C PRO A 67 7.44 -18.01 -11.49
N LYS A 68 6.63 -18.82 -10.81
CA LYS A 68 6.53 -20.26 -11.09
C LYS A 68 6.07 -20.53 -12.52
N GLU A 69 5.06 -19.80 -12.97
CA GLU A 69 4.56 -19.81 -14.34
C GLU A 69 5.16 -18.65 -15.15
N SER A 70 5.54 -18.90 -16.40
CA SER A 70 6.07 -17.86 -17.31
C SER A 70 5.08 -16.71 -17.49
N PHE A 71 5.57 -15.50 -17.82
CA PHE A 71 4.72 -14.35 -18.11
C PHE A 71 3.88 -14.53 -19.40
N GLU A 72 4.27 -15.45 -20.27
CA GLU A 72 3.54 -15.84 -21.47
C GLU A 72 2.40 -16.84 -21.16
N GLU A 73 2.41 -17.47 -19.97
CA GLU A 73 1.34 -18.37 -19.54
C GLU A 73 0.09 -17.57 -19.14
N LEU A 74 -0.98 -17.66 -19.92
CA LEU A 74 -2.20 -16.87 -19.72
C LEU A 74 -3.27 -17.64 -18.93
N THR A 75 -3.13 -18.95 -18.74
CA THR A 75 -4.08 -19.73 -17.92
C THR A 75 -4.10 -19.30 -16.45
N VAL A 76 -3.02 -18.65 -15.96
CA VAL A 76 -3.00 -18.05 -14.61
C VAL A 76 -4.07 -16.97 -14.42
N LEU A 77 -4.58 -16.39 -15.51
CA LEU A 77 -5.64 -15.36 -15.48
C LEU A 77 -7.04 -15.96 -15.28
N GLU A 78 -7.20 -17.29 -15.36
CA GLU A 78 -8.50 -17.94 -15.07
C GLU A 78 -8.85 -17.92 -13.58
N ASN A 79 -7.86 -17.67 -12.72
CA ASN A 79 -8.03 -17.55 -11.29
C ASN A 79 -7.66 -16.14 -10.83
N GLU A 80 -8.37 -15.63 -9.83
CA GLU A 80 -8.01 -14.35 -9.23
C GLU A 80 -6.71 -14.49 -8.45
N ARG A 81 -5.74 -13.62 -8.77
CA ARG A 81 -4.44 -13.54 -8.10
C ARG A 81 -4.35 -12.29 -7.25
N ARG A 82 -3.50 -12.35 -6.23
CA ARG A 82 -3.16 -11.23 -5.35
C ARG A 82 -1.67 -10.97 -5.43
N MET A 83 -1.30 -9.72 -5.16
CA MET A 83 0.10 -9.33 -4.97
C MET A 83 0.64 -9.89 -3.66
N ASP A 84 1.94 -10.09 -3.61
CA ASP A 84 2.69 -10.57 -2.45
C ASP A 84 4.08 -9.92 -2.41
N GLU A 85 4.94 -10.35 -1.49
CA GLU A 85 6.31 -9.87 -1.31
C GLU A 85 7.25 -10.14 -2.50
N HIS A 86 6.87 -11.04 -3.41
CA HIS A 86 7.62 -11.42 -4.60
C HIS A 86 6.96 -10.92 -5.90
N THR A 87 5.73 -10.41 -5.83
CA THR A 87 4.92 -10.01 -6.98
C THR A 87 4.15 -8.73 -6.68
N TYR A 88 4.73 -7.58 -7.02
CA TYR A 88 4.15 -6.26 -6.70
C TYR A 88 2.99 -5.83 -7.59
N THR A 89 2.77 -6.51 -8.71
CA THR A 89 1.63 -6.25 -9.59
C THR A 89 1.16 -7.52 -10.26
N VAL A 90 -0.16 -7.66 -10.41
CA VAL A 90 -0.80 -8.78 -11.10
C VAL A 90 -1.93 -8.27 -12.00
N VAL A 91 -2.18 -8.96 -13.10
CA VAL A 91 -3.36 -8.78 -13.93
C VAL A 91 -4.36 -9.88 -13.63
N ASN A 92 -5.63 -9.51 -13.47
CA ASN A 92 -6.75 -10.43 -13.32
C ASN A 92 -7.74 -10.26 -14.46
N LYS A 93 -8.40 -11.35 -14.84
CA LYS A 93 -9.42 -11.39 -15.88
C LYS A 93 -10.78 -11.54 -15.23
N TYR A 94 -11.72 -10.66 -15.59
CA TYR A 94 -13.09 -10.70 -15.11
C TYR A 94 -14.06 -10.77 -16.28
N TYR A 95 -15.08 -11.61 -16.15
CA TYR A 95 -16.23 -11.59 -17.05
C TYR A 95 -17.32 -10.73 -16.41
N PRO A 96 -17.59 -9.53 -16.93
CA PRO A 96 -18.59 -8.67 -16.34
C PRO A 96 -19.97 -9.33 -16.49
N LYS A 97 -20.67 -9.52 -15.37
CA LYS A 97 -22.08 -9.95 -15.38
C LYS A 97 -22.95 -8.72 -15.60
N ASN A 98 -23.60 -8.60 -16.76
CA ASN A 98 -24.55 -7.54 -17.12
C ASN A 98 -24.04 -6.10 -16.91
N ILE A 99 -23.30 -5.54 -17.88
CA ILE A 99 -23.03 -4.09 -17.91
C ILE A 99 -24.26 -3.38 -18.50
N GLY A 100 -25.25 -3.09 -17.64
CA GLY A 100 -26.48 -2.39 -18.05
C GLY A 100 -27.32 -3.16 -19.08
N THR A 101 -27.93 -2.45 -20.05
CA THR A 101 -28.73 -3.04 -21.14
C THR A 101 -27.88 -3.68 -22.24
N LEU A 102 -26.55 -3.60 -22.16
CA LEU A 102 -25.63 -4.12 -23.17
C LEU A 102 -25.35 -5.59 -22.88
N THR A 103 -26.25 -6.45 -23.34
CA THR A 103 -26.18 -7.92 -23.22
C THR A 103 -25.04 -8.57 -24.04
N TRP A 104 -24.33 -7.81 -24.87
CA TRP A 104 -23.34 -8.33 -25.84
C TRP A 104 -21.87 -8.20 -25.40
N ARG A 105 -21.56 -7.60 -24.24
CA ARG A 105 -20.19 -7.58 -23.70
C ARG A 105 -19.88 -8.89 -22.96
N THR A 106 -19.81 -9.99 -23.70
CA THR A 106 -19.29 -11.30 -23.23
C THR A 106 -17.76 -11.35 -23.20
N ARG A 107 -17.08 -10.25 -23.57
CA ARG A 107 -15.63 -10.16 -23.58
C ARG A 107 -15.09 -9.99 -22.15
N PRO A 108 -13.96 -10.64 -21.83
CA PRO A 108 -13.29 -10.43 -20.56
C PRO A 108 -12.74 -9.00 -20.47
N THR A 109 -12.80 -8.43 -19.26
CA THR A 109 -12.09 -7.21 -18.87
C THR A 109 -10.85 -7.61 -18.08
N PHE A 110 -9.72 -7.01 -18.43
CA PHE A 110 -8.45 -7.23 -17.73
C PHE A 110 -8.13 -6.04 -16.83
N VAL A 111 -7.83 -6.32 -15.56
CA VAL A 111 -7.59 -5.30 -14.54
C VAL A 111 -6.22 -5.55 -13.92
N LYS A 112 -5.36 -4.54 -13.96
CA LYS A 112 -4.06 -4.55 -13.27
C LYS A 112 -4.26 -4.11 -11.83
N PHE A 113 -3.80 -4.93 -10.89
CA PHE A 113 -3.69 -4.63 -9.47
C PHE A 113 -2.24 -4.26 -9.15
N GLN A 114 -2.07 -3.14 -8.46
CA GLN A 114 -0.80 -2.63 -7.93
C GLN A 114 -1.11 -1.70 -6.74
N CYS A 115 -0.08 -1.27 -6.01
CA CYS A 115 -0.25 -0.17 -5.04
C CYS A 115 -0.84 1.06 -5.74
N MET A 116 -1.88 1.66 -5.15
CA MET A 116 -2.55 2.84 -5.71
C MET A 116 -1.89 4.16 -5.30
N HIS A 117 -0.89 4.12 -4.41
CA HIS A 117 -0.22 5.29 -3.86
C HIS A 117 -1.21 6.37 -3.38
N CYS A 118 -2.22 5.94 -2.62
CA CYS A 118 -3.36 6.75 -2.18
C CYS A 118 -2.96 8.11 -1.60
N ASN A 119 -3.77 9.14 -1.83
CA ASN A 119 -3.55 10.48 -1.27
C ASN A 119 -3.55 10.45 0.26
N ASP A 120 -4.52 9.73 0.84
CA ASP A 120 -4.56 9.42 2.27
C ASP A 120 -4.33 7.91 2.49
N PRO A 121 -3.06 7.46 2.58
CA PRO A 121 -2.73 6.05 2.63
C PRO A 121 -2.93 5.47 4.04
N SER A 122 -4.02 4.72 4.23
CA SER A 122 -4.31 4.02 5.49
C SER A 122 -3.21 3.06 5.93
N CYS A 123 -2.45 2.49 4.98
CA CYS A 123 -1.31 1.64 5.28
C CYS A 123 -0.18 2.39 6.01
N VAL A 124 0.08 3.66 5.65
CA VAL A 124 1.06 4.50 6.36
C VAL A 124 0.52 4.83 7.76
N SER A 125 -0.76 5.20 7.86
CA SER A 125 -1.41 5.49 9.15
C SER A 125 -1.36 4.31 10.13
N ALA A 126 -1.51 3.08 9.63
CA ALA A 126 -1.58 1.89 10.47
C ALA A 126 -0.20 1.34 10.86
N CYS A 127 0.89 1.85 10.28
CA CYS A 127 2.22 1.28 10.46
C CYS A 127 2.85 1.66 11.82
N ILE A 128 2.78 0.74 12.78
CA ILE A 128 3.29 0.95 14.15
C ILE A 128 4.82 1.06 14.25
N VAL A 129 5.56 0.63 13.22
CA VAL A 129 7.02 0.68 13.17
C VAL A 129 7.55 1.82 12.28
N GLY A 130 6.67 2.56 11.60
CA GLY A 130 7.07 3.67 10.73
C GLY A 130 7.82 3.26 9.46
N ALA A 131 7.62 2.03 8.96
CA ALA A 131 8.30 1.52 7.76
C ALA A 131 7.69 2.03 6.44
N LEU A 132 6.50 2.65 6.48
CA LEU A 132 5.84 3.21 5.29
C LEU A 132 5.87 4.74 5.35
N THR A 133 6.05 5.41 4.21
CA THR A 133 6.09 6.89 4.13
C THR A 133 5.42 7.38 2.85
N LYS A 134 4.69 8.50 2.93
CA LYS A 134 4.15 9.22 1.78
C LYS A 134 5.16 10.30 1.37
N GLU A 135 5.65 10.22 0.14
CA GLU A 135 6.61 11.15 -0.42
C GLU A 135 5.92 12.39 -1.03
N PRO A 136 6.63 13.52 -1.16
CA PRO A 136 6.09 14.75 -1.74
C PRO A 136 5.58 14.62 -3.19
N ASN A 137 6.09 13.64 -3.94
CA ASN A 137 5.66 13.35 -5.32
C ASN A 137 4.40 12.47 -5.41
N GLY A 138 3.78 12.15 -4.27
CA GLY A 138 2.59 11.32 -4.21
C GLY A 138 2.86 9.81 -4.07
N SER A 139 4.09 9.34 -4.18
CA SER A 139 4.41 7.92 -3.97
C SER A 139 4.30 7.52 -2.50
N VAL A 140 3.92 6.27 -2.26
CA VAL A 140 3.94 5.62 -0.94
C VAL A 140 5.01 4.54 -0.99
N ILE A 141 6.04 4.70 -0.17
CA ILE A 141 7.22 3.84 -0.18
C ILE A 141 7.27 2.97 1.06
N TYR A 142 7.89 1.79 0.93
CA TYR A 142 8.20 0.87 2.01
C TYR A 142 9.72 0.82 2.21
N ASN A 143 10.16 1.19 3.40
CA ASN A 143 11.55 1.15 3.84
C ASN A 143 11.75 -0.15 4.63
N ALA A 144 12.18 -1.19 3.92
CA ALA A 144 12.52 -2.50 4.49
C ALA A 144 13.88 -2.48 5.20
#